data_AF-A0A0G4F5M4-F1
#
_entry.id   AF-A0A0G4F5M4-F1
#
_cell.length_a   1.000
_cell.length_b   1.000
_cell.length_c   1.000
_cell.angle_alpha   90.00
_cell.angle_beta   90.00
_cell.angle_gamma   90.00
#
_symmetry.space_group_name_H-M   'P 1'
#
loop_
_entity.id
_entity.type
_entity.pdbx_description
1 polymer ?
#
loop_
_entity_poly.entity_id
_entity_poly.type
_entity_poly.pdbx_seq_one_letter_code
_entity_poly.pdbx_strand_id
1 'polypeptide(L)'
;MDTSGPCSVCGKVTQQRCSLCKSRFYCDKACQRKDWSGGHKQACTRQFAAKKTPAPAAAPVTSAPATSAPAVKLEGVFNSQGGVDGDKLENLIAAFKAGGIGGEFASAPFGSLPIDVQAGAKMGFSGPYELKPARAYQWVVDVYRMRVEDELVLTGETRGLYSGGERMDICEDFLIFCKAAVDVKHLPVEFRSSQSSSSSASASSSSTSGAAPTATWDWGEFLDVASKCLMFAVEKPDIVAEWGNAIPFRLWGEAIYGWSVTGFSCPPPRFEKVRDEVEKDFDVDAEMVRQEGFELKKPKGSLFGDVGGWAVWRKFLVDFVGPVDPSGD
;
A
#
# COMPACT_ATOMS: atom_id res chain seq x y z
N MET A 1 18.82 0.04 -35.04
CA MET A 1 18.81 -1.11 -34.13
C MET A 1 17.45 -1.75 -34.25
N ASP A 2 17.38 -3.04 -34.55
CA ASP A 2 16.12 -3.73 -34.75
C ASP A 2 15.27 -3.65 -33.46
N THR A 3 14.06 -3.10 -33.61
CA THR A 3 13.15 -2.86 -32.49
C THR A 3 12.37 -4.12 -32.10
N SER A 4 12.39 -5.15 -32.94
CA SER A 4 11.71 -6.43 -32.73
C SER A 4 12.68 -7.57 -32.44
N GLY A 5 12.20 -8.60 -31.74
CA GLY A 5 12.94 -9.81 -31.40
C GLY A 5 12.01 -10.98 -31.06
N PRO A 6 12.50 -12.22 -30.98
CA PRO A 6 11.67 -13.37 -30.63
C PRO A 6 11.32 -13.37 -29.14
N CYS A 7 10.06 -13.72 -28.82
CA CYS A 7 9.58 -13.90 -27.46
C CYS A 7 10.43 -14.95 -26.73
N SER A 8 10.89 -14.63 -25.52
CA SER A 8 11.77 -15.51 -24.72
C SER A 8 11.10 -16.81 -24.26
N VAL A 9 9.77 -16.90 -24.34
CA VAL A 9 8.99 -18.08 -23.92
C VAL A 9 8.49 -18.89 -25.12
N CYS A 10 7.92 -18.24 -26.14
CA CYS A 10 7.24 -18.93 -27.24
C CYS A 10 7.89 -18.72 -28.63
N GLY A 11 8.92 -17.88 -28.74
CA GLY A 11 9.66 -17.62 -29.99
C GLY A 11 8.98 -16.68 -30.99
N LYS A 12 7.70 -16.32 -30.81
CA LYS A 12 7.00 -15.37 -31.70
C LYS A 12 7.70 -14.01 -31.76
N VAL A 13 7.84 -13.43 -32.95
CA VAL A 13 8.42 -12.09 -33.10
C VAL A 13 7.50 -11.04 -32.47
N THR A 14 8.07 -10.17 -31.66
CA THR A 14 7.38 -9.11 -30.93
C THR A 14 8.26 -7.86 -30.82
N GLN A 15 7.63 -6.71 -30.60
CA GLN A 15 8.33 -5.46 -30.29
C GLN A 15 8.31 -5.14 -28.79
N GLN A 16 7.48 -5.82 -28.01
CA GLN A 16 7.38 -5.58 -26.57
C GLN A 16 8.60 -6.18 -25.86
N ARG A 17 9.18 -5.39 -24.97
CA ARG A 17 10.36 -5.74 -24.18
C ARG A 17 10.02 -5.66 -22.70
N CYS A 18 10.80 -6.35 -21.87
CA CYS A 18 10.76 -6.15 -20.43
C CYS A 18 10.88 -4.64 -20.11
N SER A 19 9.88 -4.07 -19.44
CA SER A 19 9.84 -2.64 -19.09
C SER A 19 11.05 -2.22 -18.25
N LEU A 20 11.52 -3.13 -17.39
CA LEU A 20 12.67 -2.93 -16.52
C LEU A 20 13.96 -2.97 -17.34
N CYS A 21 14.46 -4.17 -17.71
CA CYS A 21 15.78 -4.34 -18.32
C CYS A 21 15.86 -3.99 -19.81
N LYS A 22 14.73 -3.98 -20.53
CA LYS A 22 14.64 -3.81 -21.99
C LYS A 22 15.47 -4.81 -22.82
N SER A 23 15.97 -5.89 -22.21
CA SER A 23 16.84 -6.88 -22.86
C SER A 23 16.13 -8.15 -23.32
N ARG A 24 14.98 -8.49 -22.71
CA ARG A 24 14.13 -9.63 -23.09
C ARG A 24 12.89 -9.16 -23.84
N PHE A 25 12.40 -9.99 -24.76
CA PHE A 25 11.20 -9.74 -25.57
C PHE A 25 10.08 -10.69 -25.19
N TYR A 26 8.83 -10.20 -25.20
CA TYR A 26 7.63 -10.97 -24.88
C TYR A 26 6.50 -10.63 -25.85
N CYS A 27 5.71 -11.62 -26.29
CA CYS A 27 4.56 -11.35 -27.14
C CYS A 27 3.34 -10.83 -26.34
N ASP A 28 3.30 -11.12 -25.04
CA ASP A 28 2.23 -10.76 -24.12
C ASP A 28 2.72 -10.79 -22.66
N LYS A 29 1.90 -10.27 -21.74
CA LYS A 29 2.17 -10.28 -20.29
C LYS A 29 2.28 -11.71 -19.73
N ALA A 30 1.54 -12.68 -20.27
CA ALA A 30 1.58 -14.06 -19.80
C ALA A 30 2.96 -14.71 -20.01
N CYS A 31 3.56 -14.49 -21.19
CA CYS A 31 4.93 -14.90 -21.47
C CYS A 31 5.93 -14.15 -20.59
N GLN A 32 5.73 -12.85 -20.34
CA GLN A 32 6.59 -12.10 -19.42
C GLN A 32 6.55 -12.69 -18.00
N ARG A 33 5.36 -12.94 -17.43
CA ARG A 33 5.19 -13.54 -16.09
C ARG A 33 5.79 -14.96 -16.00
N LYS A 34 5.66 -15.75 -17.07
CA LYS A 34 6.25 -17.09 -17.14
C LYS A 34 7.78 -17.06 -17.17
N ASP A 35 8.39 -16.16 -17.94
CA ASP A 35 9.85 -15.98 -17.93
C ASP A 35 10.34 -15.37 -16.60
N TRP A 36 9.54 -14.47 -16.01
CA TRP A 36 9.81 -13.82 -14.72
C TRP A 36 9.99 -14.85 -13.60
N SER A 37 9.01 -15.72 -13.43
CA SER A 37 9.05 -16.85 -12.49
C SER A 37 10.07 -17.92 -12.89
N GLY A 38 10.37 -18.05 -14.19
CA GLY A 38 11.41 -18.94 -14.73
C GLY A 38 12.85 -18.50 -14.49
N GLY A 39 13.09 -17.43 -13.72
CA GLY A 39 14.42 -16.95 -13.35
C GLY A 39 14.80 -15.60 -13.95
N HIS A 40 13.98 -15.01 -14.84
CA HIS A 40 14.26 -13.67 -15.35
C HIS A 40 14.27 -12.63 -14.21
N LYS A 41 13.45 -12.79 -13.16
CA LYS A 41 13.47 -11.91 -11.97
C LYS A 41 14.88 -11.73 -11.41
N GLN A 42 15.67 -12.79 -11.33
CA GLN A 42 17.03 -12.79 -10.79
C GLN A 42 18.06 -12.20 -11.77
N ALA A 43 17.86 -12.42 -13.08
CA ALA A 43 18.75 -11.96 -14.13
C ALA A 43 18.44 -10.52 -14.63
N CYS A 44 17.30 -9.94 -14.23
CA CYS A 44 16.83 -8.64 -14.67
C CYS A 44 17.72 -7.52 -14.10
N THR A 45 18.75 -7.16 -14.86
CA THR A 45 19.91 -6.38 -14.41
C THR A 45 19.58 -4.94 -13.97
N ARG A 46 18.43 -4.40 -14.39
CA ARG A 46 18.01 -3.05 -13.98
C ARG A 46 17.43 -2.99 -12.56
N GLN A 47 17.16 -4.11 -11.90
CA GLN A 47 16.86 -4.10 -10.46
C GLN A 47 18.05 -3.63 -9.60
N PHE A 48 19.28 -3.68 -10.13
CA PHE A 48 20.50 -3.35 -9.37
C PHE A 48 21.29 -2.16 -9.92
N ALA A 49 20.91 -1.62 -11.07
CA ALA A 49 21.71 -0.62 -11.80
C ALA A 49 21.30 0.85 -11.58
N ALA A 50 20.35 1.15 -10.68
CA ALA A 50 19.98 2.54 -10.35
C ALA A 50 21.07 3.33 -9.58
N LYS A 51 22.28 2.77 -9.42
CA LYS A 51 23.45 3.48 -8.88
C LYS A 51 24.52 3.64 -9.95
N LYS A 52 24.58 4.86 -10.52
CA LYS A 52 25.67 5.52 -11.26
C LYS A 52 25.22 6.01 -12.64
N THR A 53 24.52 7.13 -12.65
CA THR A 53 24.74 8.12 -13.71
C THR A 53 24.85 9.49 -13.04
N PRO A 54 25.94 10.25 -13.27
CA PRO A 54 26.04 11.63 -12.79
C PRO A 54 25.00 12.48 -13.52
N ALA A 55 24.25 13.28 -12.76
CA ALA A 55 23.19 14.13 -13.27
C ALA A 55 23.72 15.16 -14.29
N PRO A 56 23.03 15.39 -15.43
CA PRO A 56 23.27 16.57 -16.24
C PRO A 56 22.76 17.82 -15.52
N ALA A 57 23.56 18.89 -15.57
CA ALA A 57 23.33 20.16 -14.90
C ALA A 57 21.97 20.80 -15.29
N ALA A 58 21.16 21.15 -14.29
CA ALA A 58 19.88 21.81 -14.45
C ALA A 58 20.04 23.33 -14.68
N ALA A 59 19.23 23.88 -15.58
CA ALA A 59 19.02 25.32 -15.78
C ALA A 59 17.96 25.87 -14.79
N PRO A 60 17.96 27.20 -14.50
CA PRO A 60 17.15 27.77 -13.43
C PRO A 60 15.71 28.04 -13.88
N VAL A 61 14.75 27.63 -13.04
CA VAL A 61 13.33 28.02 -13.14
C VAL A 61 12.97 28.96 -11.98
N THR A 62 12.39 30.10 -12.33
CA THR A 62 11.86 31.14 -11.44
C THR A 62 10.52 30.72 -10.83
N SER A 63 10.38 30.92 -9.52
CA SER A 63 9.18 30.62 -8.73
C SER A 63 8.36 31.89 -8.40
N ALA A 64 7.04 31.74 -8.35
CA ALA A 64 6.07 32.69 -7.78
C ALA A 64 5.49 32.14 -6.46
N PRO A 65 4.95 32.99 -5.55
CA PRO A 65 4.73 32.62 -4.16
C PRO A 65 3.30 32.13 -3.85
N ALA A 66 3.20 31.23 -2.87
CA ALA A 66 1.96 30.77 -2.25
C ALA A 66 1.80 31.33 -0.81
N THR A 67 0.54 31.52 -0.43
CA THR A 67 0.02 32.08 0.83
C THR A 67 0.12 31.12 2.02
N SER A 68 0.13 31.70 3.23
CA SER A 68 0.53 31.08 4.50
C SER A 68 -0.63 30.63 5.41
N ALA A 69 -0.38 29.55 6.16
CA ALA A 69 -0.99 29.19 7.45
C ALA A 69 0.15 28.79 8.43
N PRO A 70 -0.03 28.84 9.76
CA PRO A 70 1.04 29.18 10.69
C PRO A 70 2.01 28.02 10.99
N ALA A 71 3.30 28.29 10.77
CA ALA A 71 4.41 27.43 11.14
C ALA A 71 5.00 27.83 12.50
N VAL A 72 5.52 26.86 13.25
CA VAL A 72 6.46 27.09 14.36
C VAL A 72 7.70 27.76 13.77
N LYS A 73 7.99 28.99 14.21
CA LYS A 73 9.08 29.81 13.68
C LYS A 73 10.46 29.21 14.05
N LEU A 74 11.14 28.63 13.07
CA LEU A 74 12.58 28.31 13.08
C LEU A 74 13.43 29.55 12.76
N GLU A 75 13.13 30.69 13.39
CA GLU A 75 13.92 31.90 13.19
C GLU A 75 15.28 31.76 13.89
N GLY A 76 16.36 31.66 13.09
CA GLY A 76 17.73 31.86 13.57
C GLY A 76 18.70 30.67 13.51
N VAL A 77 18.30 29.49 13.04
CA VAL A 77 19.21 28.32 12.88
C VAL A 77 20.11 28.44 11.65
N PHE A 78 19.67 29.21 10.65
CA PHE A 78 20.44 29.48 9.44
C PHE A 78 20.98 30.90 9.48
N ASN A 79 22.28 31.05 9.24
CA ASN A 79 22.90 32.36 9.10
C ASN A 79 22.61 32.97 7.70
N SER A 80 22.92 34.25 7.54
CA SER A 80 22.68 35.01 6.30
C SER A 80 23.47 34.49 5.07
N GLN A 81 24.37 33.53 5.25
CA GLN A 81 25.16 32.89 4.20
C GLN A 81 24.71 31.44 3.92
N GLY A 82 23.59 30.99 4.51
CA GLY A 82 23.06 29.63 4.30
C GLY A 82 23.82 28.54 5.06
N GLY A 83 24.74 28.90 5.96
CA GLY A 83 25.38 27.97 6.88
C GLY A 83 24.50 27.69 8.11
N VAL A 84 24.52 26.45 8.57
CA VAL A 84 23.85 26.06 9.82
C VAL A 84 24.70 26.49 11.00
N ASP A 85 24.11 27.22 11.94
CA ASP A 85 24.76 27.61 13.19
C ASP A 85 24.82 26.40 14.12
N GLY A 86 26.01 25.81 14.25
CA GLY A 86 26.23 24.55 14.99
C GLY A 86 25.82 24.64 16.45
N ASP A 87 26.03 25.79 17.10
CA ASP A 87 25.68 25.97 18.52
C ASP A 87 24.16 26.04 18.71
N LYS A 88 23.43 26.61 17.75
CA LYS A 88 21.96 26.65 17.80
C LYS A 88 21.34 25.31 17.46
N LEU A 89 21.96 24.54 16.55
CA LEU A 89 21.53 23.18 16.26
C LEU A 89 21.72 22.28 17.48
N GLU A 90 22.86 22.36 18.15
CA GLU A 90 23.14 21.60 19.38
C GLU A 90 22.17 21.99 20.51
N ASN A 91 21.83 23.28 20.66
CA ASN A 91 20.83 23.72 21.64
C ASN A 91 19.40 23.22 21.30
N LEU A 92 19.03 23.15 20.02
CA LEU A 92 17.74 22.61 19.60
C LEU A 92 17.67 21.08 19.82
N ILE A 93 18.77 20.38 19.55
CA ILE A 93 18.93 18.95 19.86
C ILE A 93 18.90 18.72 21.38
N ALA A 94 19.54 19.58 22.18
CA ALA A 94 19.53 19.51 23.64
C ALA A 94 18.13 19.78 24.22
N ALA A 95 17.38 20.74 23.67
CA ALA A 95 16.00 21.00 24.04
C ALA A 95 15.08 19.80 23.71
N PHE A 96 15.31 19.14 22.57
CA PHE A 96 14.60 17.92 22.18
C PHE A 96 14.92 16.75 23.12
N LYS A 97 16.18 16.61 23.55
CA LYS A 97 16.62 15.61 24.54
C LYS A 97 16.07 15.90 25.94
N ALA A 98 15.98 17.17 26.33
CA ALA A 98 15.45 17.60 27.63
C ALA A 98 13.92 17.45 27.74
N GLY A 99 13.21 17.40 26.60
CA GLY A 99 11.76 17.17 26.52
C GLY A 99 11.28 15.75 26.89
N GLY A 100 12.13 14.89 27.44
CA GLY A 100 11.68 13.65 28.11
C GLY A 100 11.29 12.49 27.19
N ILE A 101 11.83 12.41 25.98
CA ILE A 101 11.66 11.25 25.07
C ILE A 101 12.94 10.39 25.00
N GLY A 102 13.72 10.38 26.07
CA GLY A 102 14.96 9.60 26.21
C GLY A 102 14.72 8.28 26.92
N GLY A 103 14.03 7.34 26.27
CA GLY A 103 13.96 5.95 26.69
C GLY A 103 14.90 5.09 25.84
N GLU A 104 15.85 4.44 26.52
CA GLU A 104 16.76 3.38 26.10
C GLU A 104 16.24 2.49 24.93
N PHE A 105 16.63 2.79 23.68
CA PHE A 105 16.32 1.96 22.50
C PHE A 105 17.55 1.27 21.89
N ALA A 106 18.71 1.36 22.54
CA ALA A 106 19.90 0.67 22.10
C ALA A 106 20.00 -0.70 22.79
N SER A 107 19.46 -1.76 22.15
CA SER A 107 19.95 -3.17 22.20
C SER A 107 18.91 -4.30 22.17
N ALA A 108 17.61 -4.04 21.95
CA ALA A 108 16.66 -5.14 21.74
C ALA A 108 16.83 -5.77 20.33
N PRO A 109 16.90 -7.11 20.20
CA PRO A 109 16.94 -7.76 18.89
C PRO A 109 15.67 -7.44 18.10
N PHE A 110 15.87 -6.80 16.93
CA PHE A 110 14.85 -6.48 15.94
C PHE A 110 14.20 -7.78 15.42
N GLY A 111 13.15 -8.27 16.09
CA GLY A 111 12.53 -9.52 15.64
C GLY A 111 11.29 -10.03 16.37
N SER A 112 10.75 -9.35 17.40
CA SER A 112 9.59 -9.94 18.10
C SER A 112 8.61 -9.00 18.79
N LEU A 113 8.79 -7.68 18.71
CA LEU A 113 7.75 -6.78 19.21
C LEU A 113 6.79 -6.47 18.06
N PRO A 114 5.49 -6.83 18.14
CA PRO A 114 4.50 -6.22 17.27
C PRO A 114 4.67 -4.71 17.42
N ILE A 115 4.62 -3.94 16.33
CA ILE A 115 4.55 -2.49 16.42
C ILE A 115 3.33 -2.20 17.29
N ASP A 116 3.61 -1.90 18.55
CA ASP A 116 2.62 -1.85 19.58
C ASP A 116 1.67 -0.73 19.17
N VAL A 117 0.38 -1.04 19.07
CA VAL A 117 -0.65 -0.01 18.90
C VAL A 117 -0.48 1.07 19.99
N GLN A 118 0.14 0.73 21.13
CA GLN A 118 0.55 1.68 22.17
C GLN A 118 1.67 2.65 21.79
N ALA A 119 2.57 2.33 20.85
CA ALA A 119 3.59 3.26 20.37
C ALA A 119 2.96 4.42 19.57
N GLY A 120 1.90 4.14 18.80
CA GLY A 120 1.06 5.17 18.20
C GLY A 120 0.36 6.03 19.24
N ALA A 121 -0.21 5.39 20.27
CA ALA A 121 -0.88 6.09 21.38
C ALA A 121 0.07 7.05 22.13
N LYS A 122 1.35 6.69 22.30
CA LYS A 122 2.37 7.57 22.89
C LYS A 122 2.70 8.79 22.03
N MET A 123 2.48 8.74 20.70
CA MET A 123 2.58 9.89 19.81
C MET A 123 1.26 10.67 19.70
N GLY A 124 0.27 10.37 20.56
CA GLY A 124 -1.06 10.99 20.51
C GLY A 124 -1.89 10.55 19.29
N PHE A 125 -1.51 9.46 18.63
CA PHE A 125 -2.18 8.96 17.43
C PHE A 125 -2.83 7.62 17.70
N SER A 126 -4.15 7.57 17.61
CA SER A 126 -4.93 6.43 18.04
C SER A 126 -5.20 5.36 16.98
N GLY A 127 -4.58 5.47 15.80
CA GLY A 127 -4.81 4.52 14.72
C GLY A 127 -6.27 4.54 14.24
N PRO A 128 -6.67 3.56 13.41
CA PRO A 128 -8.03 3.50 12.89
C PRO A 128 -9.08 3.15 13.96
N TYR A 129 -8.67 2.63 15.11
CA TYR A 129 -9.58 2.03 16.10
C TYR A 129 -10.38 3.05 16.93
N GLU A 130 -9.94 4.30 16.99
CA GLU A 130 -10.72 5.39 17.62
C GLU A 130 -11.58 6.16 16.61
N LEU A 131 -11.43 5.86 15.31
CA LEU A 131 -12.23 6.49 14.27
C LEU A 131 -13.59 5.80 14.15
N LYS A 132 -14.59 6.56 13.70
CA LYS A 132 -15.86 5.97 13.26
C LYS A 132 -15.58 4.95 12.13
N PRO A 133 -16.33 3.83 12.02
CA PRO A 133 -16.01 2.74 11.08
C PRO A 133 -15.71 3.20 9.66
N ALA A 134 -16.59 3.99 9.04
CA ALA A 134 -16.37 4.51 7.68
C ALA A 134 -15.06 5.30 7.53
N ARG A 135 -14.66 6.04 8.57
CA ARG A 135 -13.43 6.82 8.59
C ARG A 135 -12.21 5.93 8.85
N ALA A 136 -12.34 4.90 9.67
CA ALA A 136 -11.33 3.87 9.86
C ALA A 136 -11.04 3.12 8.54
N TYR A 137 -12.08 2.80 7.78
CA TYR A 137 -11.93 2.16 6.47
C TYR A 137 -11.18 3.03 5.48
N GLN A 138 -11.58 4.30 5.35
CA GLN A 138 -10.88 5.26 4.49
C GLN A 138 -9.42 5.40 4.91
N TRP A 139 -9.15 5.47 6.22
CA TRP A 139 -7.81 5.56 6.76
C TRP A 139 -6.92 4.39 6.32
N VAL A 140 -7.43 3.15 6.40
CA VAL A 140 -6.69 1.95 5.97
C VAL A 140 -6.46 1.94 4.45
N VAL A 141 -7.43 2.40 3.65
CA VAL A 141 -7.23 2.54 2.19
C VAL A 141 -6.16 3.58 1.88
N ASP A 142 -6.13 4.68 2.62
CA ASP A 142 -5.12 5.73 2.48
C ASP A 142 -3.72 5.26 2.93
N VAL A 143 -3.61 4.33 3.89
CA VAL A 143 -2.33 3.65 4.20
C VAL A 143 -1.80 2.91 2.97
N TYR A 144 -2.67 2.17 2.28
CA TYR A 144 -2.28 1.51 1.03
C TYR A 144 -1.87 2.53 -0.03
N ARG A 145 -2.69 3.56 -0.30
CA ARG A 145 -2.41 4.57 -1.33
C ARG A 145 -1.07 5.28 -1.10
N MET A 146 -0.84 5.74 0.14
CA MET A 146 0.42 6.37 0.57
C MET A 146 1.61 5.42 0.39
N ARG A 147 1.41 4.13 0.68
CA ARG A 147 2.49 3.15 0.57
C ARG A 147 2.91 2.93 -0.88
N VAL A 148 1.96 2.80 -1.81
CA VAL A 148 2.28 2.65 -3.22
C VAL A 148 2.93 3.94 -3.76
N GLU A 149 2.49 5.11 -3.30
CA GLU A 149 3.13 6.40 -3.64
C GLU A 149 4.58 6.47 -3.13
N ASP A 150 4.84 6.13 -1.87
CA ASP A 150 6.19 6.16 -1.32
C ASP A 150 7.14 5.23 -2.10
N GLU A 151 6.68 4.06 -2.52
CA GLU A 151 7.47 3.16 -3.36
C GLU A 151 7.74 3.74 -4.74
N LEU A 152 6.74 4.31 -5.40
CA LEU A 152 6.93 5.02 -6.66
C LEU A 152 7.99 6.11 -6.52
N VAL A 153 7.88 6.96 -5.49
CA VAL A 153 8.78 8.10 -5.28
C VAL A 153 10.20 7.66 -4.94
N LEU A 154 10.36 6.60 -4.15
CA LEU A 154 11.66 6.21 -3.59
C LEU A 154 12.40 5.18 -4.46
N THR A 155 11.69 4.26 -5.10
CA THR A 155 12.30 3.19 -5.91
C THR A 155 12.10 3.42 -7.40
N GLY A 156 11.12 4.24 -7.80
CA GLY A 156 10.68 4.36 -9.19
C GLY A 156 9.90 3.16 -9.69
N GLU A 157 9.57 2.19 -8.82
CA GLU A 157 8.79 1.01 -9.16
C GLU A 157 7.30 1.36 -9.20
N THR A 158 6.64 1.01 -10.29
CA THR A 158 5.22 1.22 -10.47
C THR A 158 4.47 -0.08 -10.17
N ARG A 159 3.51 -0.04 -9.25
CA ARG A 159 2.56 -1.13 -8.98
C ARG A 159 1.20 -0.58 -8.60
N GLY A 160 0.19 -1.45 -8.51
CA GLY A 160 -1.16 -1.08 -8.11
C GLY A 160 -1.66 0.15 -8.85
N LEU A 161 -1.99 1.21 -8.09
CA LEU A 161 -2.51 2.50 -8.57
C LEU A 161 -1.64 3.20 -9.62
N TYR A 162 -0.32 3.03 -9.56
CA TYR A 162 0.62 3.73 -10.43
C TYR A 162 1.22 2.83 -11.52
N SER A 163 0.79 1.57 -11.61
CA SER A 163 1.29 0.60 -12.59
C SER A 163 1.03 1.00 -14.06
N GLY A 164 0.10 1.93 -14.30
CA GLY A 164 -0.48 2.16 -15.64
C GLY A 164 -1.22 0.94 -16.17
N GLY A 165 -1.45 -0.06 -15.30
CA GLY A 165 -2.13 -1.30 -15.59
C GLY A 165 -3.65 -1.15 -15.58
N GLU A 166 -4.34 -2.26 -15.74
CA GLU A 166 -5.79 -2.30 -15.70
C GLU A 166 -6.28 -2.26 -14.24
N ARG A 167 -7.57 -1.97 -14.02
CA ARG A 167 -8.15 -1.96 -12.66
C ARG A 167 -7.95 -3.28 -11.90
N MET A 168 -7.76 -4.39 -12.61
CA MET A 168 -7.42 -5.67 -12.02
C MET A 168 -6.05 -5.71 -11.36
N ASP A 169 -5.04 -5.03 -11.95
CA ASP A 169 -3.71 -4.94 -11.35
C ASP A 169 -3.77 -4.19 -10.01
N ILE A 170 -4.70 -3.21 -9.87
CA ILE A 170 -4.98 -2.50 -8.62
C ILE A 170 -5.66 -3.42 -7.60
N CYS A 171 -6.64 -4.22 -8.03
CA CYS A 171 -7.36 -5.15 -7.15
C CYS A 171 -6.46 -6.24 -6.58
N GLU A 172 -5.58 -6.79 -7.42
CA GLU A 172 -4.60 -7.79 -7.02
C GLU A 172 -3.64 -7.24 -5.97
N ASP A 173 -3.03 -6.07 -6.23
CA ASP A 173 -2.11 -5.43 -5.31
C ASP A 173 -2.79 -5.02 -3.98
N PHE A 174 -4.04 -4.56 -4.05
CA PHE A 174 -4.82 -4.24 -2.87
C PHE A 174 -5.21 -5.48 -2.05
N LEU A 175 -5.48 -6.62 -2.70
CA LEU A 175 -5.70 -7.89 -2.01
C LEU A 175 -4.43 -8.35 -1.28
N ILE A 176 -3.26 -8.22 -1.92
CA ILE A 176 -1.96 -8.51 -1.30
C ILE A 176 -1.79 -7.66 -0.03
N PHE A 177 -2.09 -6.36 -0.11
CA PHE A 177 -2.07 -5.47 1.05
C PHE A 177 -2.99 -5.95 2.18
N CYS A 178 -4.25 -6.28 1.86
CA CYS A 178 -5.23 -6.72 2.86
C CYS A 178 -4.77 -8.01 3.56
N LYS A 179 -4.27 -8.99 2.79
CA LYS A 179 -3.76 -10.25 3.35
C LYS A 179 -2.52 -10.03 4.20
N ALA A 180 -1.58 -9.20 3.75
CA ALA A 180 -0.41 -8.85 4.54
C ALA A 180 -0.81 -8.19 5.88
N ALA A 181 -1.79 -7.27 5.84
CA ALA A 181 -2.29 -6.58 7.03
C ALA A 181 -2.99 -7.53 8.02
N VAL A 182 -3.75 -8.50 7.53
CA VAL A 182 -4.35 -9.56 8.36
C VAL A 182 -3.25 -10.45 8.97
N ASP A 183 -2.26 -10.83 8.18
CA ASP A 183 -1.14 -11.68 8.61
C ASP A 183 -0.34 -11.01 9.75
N VAL A 184 -0.07 -9.71 9.65
CA VAL A 184 0.57 -8.92 10.74
C VAL A 184 -0.38 -8.51 11.87
N LYS A 185 -1.64 -8.97 11.86
CA LYS A 185 -2.68 -8.65 12.86
C LYS A 185 -3.03 -7.16 12.97
N HIS A 186 -2.82 -6.41 11.90
CA HIS A 186 -3.27 -5.03 11.77
C HIS A 186 -4.70 -4.92 11.25
N LEU A 187 -5.22 -5.96 10.60
CA LEU A 187 -6.65 -6.11 10.28
C LEU A 187 -7.19 -7.41 10.90
N PRO A 188 -8.46 -7.43 11.32
CA PRO A 188 -9.08 -8.63 11.88
C PRO A 188 -9.43 -9.65 10.77
N VAL A 189 -9.23 -10.93 11.08
CA VAL A 189 -9.60 -12.07 10.22
C VAL A 189 -11.12 -12.27 10.18
N GLU A 190 -11.81 -12.02 11.31
CA GLU A 190 -13.19 -12.46 11.48
C GLU A 190 -14.17 -11.65 10.63
N PHE A 191 -14.76 -12.35 9.66
CA PHE A 191 -15.94 -11.91 8.94
C PHE A 191 -17.18 -12.30 9.73
N ARG A 192 -17.90 -11.32 10.29
CA ARG A 192 -19.28 -11.56 10.72
C ARG A 192 -20.18 -11.30 9.53
N SER A 193 -20.57 -12.38 8.82
CA SER A 193 -21.62 -12.27 7.82
C SER A 193 -22.85 -11.72 8.52
N SER A 194 -23.30 -10.54 8.10
CA SER A 194 -24.57 -9.92 8.48
C SER A 194 -25.74 -10.72 7.90
N GLN A 195 -25.76 -12.04 8.11
CA GLN A 195 -26.92 -12.87 7.86
C GLN A 195 -27.91 -12.66 9.01
N SER A 196 -28.80 -11.70 8.77
CA SER A 196 -30.24 -11.79 9.04
C SER A 196 -30.63 -12.64 10.26
N SER A 197 -30.48 -12.07 11.45
CA SER A 197 -31.30 -12.45 12.59
C SER A 197 -32.77 -12.09 12.30
N SER A 198 -33.45 -12.97 11.57
CA SER A 198 -34.92 -13.11 11.53
C SER A 198 -35.39 -14.18 12.52
N SER A 199 -34.58 -14.45 13.55
CA SER A 199 -34.91 -15.35 14.65
C SER A 199 -35.48 -14.53 15.80
N SER A 200 -36.80 -14.44 15.87
CA SER A 200 -37.55 -14.01 17.05
C SER A 200 -37.19 -14.88 18.26
N ALA A 201 -36.46 -14.36 19.25
CA ALA A 201 -36.34 -15.01 20.55
C ALA A 201 -36.09 -14.00 21.68
N SER A 202 -37.18 -13.76 22.42
CA SER A 202 -37.28 -13.78 23.88
C SER A 202 -36.13 -13.21 24.69
N ALA A 203 -36.37 -12.02 25.25
CA ALA A 203 -35.55 -11.37 26.24
C ALA A 203 -35.42 -12.22 27.52
N SER A 204 -34.18 -12.64 27.84
CA SER A 204 -33.78 -13.03 29.19
C SER A 204 -32.59 -12.17 29.60
N SER A 205 -32.87 -11.29 30.56
CA SER A 205 -31.97 -10.32 31.16
C SER A 205 -30.95 -10.99 32.09
N SER A 206 -29.67 -10.93 31.74
CA SER A 206 -28.58 -11.22 32.68
C SER A 206 -27.39 -10.28 32.46
N SER A 207 -27.28 -9.32 33.37
CA SER A 207 -26.07 -8.73 33.96
C SER A 207 -24.81 -8.55 33.08
N THR A 208 -24.62 -7.29 32.72
CA THR A 208 -23.53 -6.65 31.98
C THR A 208 -22.21 -6.60 32.77
N SER A 209 -21.18 -7.31 32.31
CA SER A 209 -19.78 -6.93 32.52
C SER A 209 -19.37 -6.00 31.37
N GLY A 210 -19.02 -4.75 31.69
CA GLY A 210 -18.72 -3.68 30.73
C GLY A 210 -17.41 -3.85 29.97
N ALA A 211 -17.33 -4.83 29.07
CA ALA A 211 -16.37 -4.78 27.97
C ALA A 211 -16.88 -3.75 26.96
N ALA A 212 -16.07 -2.73 26.66
CA ALA A 212 -16.38 -1.77 25.62
C ALA A 212 -16.67 -2.54 24.32
N PRO A 213 -17.73 -2.17 23.56
CA PRO A 213 -18.01 -2.81 22.29
C PRO A 213 -16.80 -2.59 21.38
N THR A 214 -16.00 -3.63 21.20
CA THR A 214 -14.95 -3.65 20.17
C THR A 214 -15.68 -3.50 18.85
N ALA A 215 -15.53 -2.34 18.21
CA ALA A 215 -16.14 -2.07 16.93
C ALA A 215 -15.83 -3.24 15.99
N THR A 216 -16.86 -3.96 15.57
CA THR A 216 -16.72 -5.13 14.71
C THR A 216 -16.38 -4.65 13.31
N TRP A 217 -15.30 -5.17 12.73
CA TRP A 217 -14.87 -4.81 11.38
C TRP A 217 -15.79 -5.47 10.33
N ASP A 218 -16.31 -4.67 9.41
CA ASP A 218 -17.14 -5.13 8.30
C ASP A 218 -16.35 -5.04 6.99
N TRP A 219 -15.95 -6.18 6.45
CA TRP A 219 -15.22 -6.27 5.18
C TRP A 219 -16.04 -5.75 3.99
N GLY A 220 -17.38 -5.88 4.02
CA GLY A 220 -18.25 -5.38 2.97
C GLY A 220 -18.25 -3.86 2.92
N GLU A 221 -18.47 -3.21 4.06
CA GLU A 221 -18.39 -1.75 4.16
C GLU A 221 -16.98 -1.23 3.87
N PHE A 222 -15.94 -1.93 4.33
CA PHE A 222 -14.55 -1.58 4.03
C PHE A 222 -14.27 -1.61 2.53
N LEU A 223 -14.65 -2.68 1.83
CA LEU A 223 -14.43 -2.77 0.38
C LEU A 223 -15.32 -1.80 -0.41
N ASP A 224 -16.51 -1.45 0.10
CA ASP A 224 -17.35 -0.40 -0.49
C ASP A 224 -16.73 1.01 -0.35
N VAL A 225 -15.92 1.25 0.69
CA VAL A 225 -15.09 2.47 0.79
C VAL A 225 -13.89 2.36 -0.15
N ALA A 226 -13.22 1.21 -0.17
CA ALA A 226 -12.06 0.98 -1.03
C ALA A 226 -12.40 1.18 -2.52
N SER A 227 -13.55 0.70 -3.00
CA SER A 227 -13.95 0.85 -4.41
C SER A 227 -14.11 2.31 -4.84
N LYS A 228 -14.48 3.20 -3.91
CA LYS A 228 -14.60 4.64 -4.15
C LYS A 228 -13.27 5.36 -4.10
N CYS A 229 -12.34 4.91 -3.26
CA CYS A 229 -11.06 5.58 -3.03
C CYS A 229 -9.94 5.11 -3.96
N LEU A 230 -9.92 3.82 -4.32
CA LEU A 230 -8.86 3.20 -5.14
C LEU A 230 -8.85 3.66 -6.61
N MET A 231 -9.80 4.50 -7.04
CA MET A 231 -9.74 5.12 -8.36
C MET A 231 -8.86 6.36 -8.40
N PHE A 232 -8.45 6.88 -7.25
CA PHE A 232 -7.75 8.14 -7.13
C PHE A 232 -6.36 7.89 -6.56
N ALA A 233 -5.32 8.38 -7.25
CA ALA A 233 -4.01 8.54 -6.63
C ALA A 233 -4.15 9.45 -5.41
N VAL A 234 -3.34 9.23 -4.39
CA VAL A 234 -3.20 10.17 -3.26
C VAL A 234 -1.79 10.71 -3.32
N GLU A 235 -1.61 11.99 -3.07
CA GLU A 235 -0.29 12.54 -2.80
C GLU A 235 -0.11 12.78 -1.30
N LYS A 236 1.15 12.80 -0.85
CA LYS A 236 1.47 13.15 0.54
C LYS A 236 0.76 14.43 1.05
N PRO A 237 0.69 15.54 0.29
CA PRO A 237 -0.03 16.74 0.73
C PRO A 237 -1.52 16.50 0.97
N ASP A 238 -2.18 15.64 0.20
CA ASP A 238 -3.60 15.31 0.39
C ASP A 238 -3.83 14.63 1.74
N ILE A 239 -2.94 13.71 2.10
CA ILE A 239 -3.01 13.00 3.39
C ILE A 239 -2.72 13.95 4.55
N VAL A 240 -1.79 14.89 4.40
CA VAL A 240 -1.55 15.92 5.42
C VAL A 240 -2.74 16.87 5.54
N ALA A 241 -3.37 17.26 4.43
CA ALA A 241 -4.56 18.11 4.45
C ALA A 241 -5.74 17.42 5.13
N GLU A 242 -5.94 16.13 4.86
CA GLU A 242 -7.09 15.36 5.34
C GLU A 242 -6.91 14.85 6.78
N TRP A 243 -5.68 14.50 7.17
CA TRP A 243 -5.39 13.81 8.43
C TRP A 243 -4.41 14.55 9.34
N GLY A 244 -3.91 15.72 8.92
CA GLY A 244 -2.95 16.54 9.66
C GLY A 244 -1.52 16.01 9.65
N ASN A 245 -1.31 14.71 9.47
CA ASN A 245 0.03 14.10 9.47
C ASN A 245 0.07 12.80 8.65
N ALA A 246 1.08 12.69 7.78
CA ALA A 246 1.35 11.50 6.97
C ALA A 246 2.20 10.42 7.68
N ILE A 247 2.92 10.77 8.76
CA ILE A 247 3.84 9.84 9.45
C ILE A 247 3.14 8.57 9.92
N PRO A 248 1.95 8.61 10.55
CA PRO A 248 1.29 7.39 11.01
C PRO A 248 0.95 6.42 9.87
N PHE A 249 0.59 6.95 8.70
CA PHE A 249 0.29 6.13 7.52
C PHE A 249 1.52 5.39 7.04
N ARG A 250 2.67 6.08 7.01
CA ARG A 250 3.95 5.47 6.64
C ARG A 250 4.32 4.36 7.61
N LEU A 251 4.32 4.64 8.91
CA LEU A 251 4.69 3.64 9.92
C LEU A 251 3.78 2.41 9.88
N TRP A 252 2.48 2.60 9.63
CA TRP A 252 1.56 1.48 9.43
C TRP A 252 1.83 0.71 8.13
N GLY A 253 2.10 1.40 7.02
CA GLY A 253 2.52 0.76 5.78
C GLY A 253 3.81 -0.04 5.95
N GLU A 254 4.81 0.53 6.64
CA GLU A 254 6.04 -0.18 6.99
C GLU A 254 5.77 -1.41 7.86
N ALA A 255 4.84 -1.34 8.81
CA ALA A 255 4.44 -2.48 9.64
C ALA A 255 3.82 -3.62 8.82
N ILE A 256 2.93 -3.27 7.88
CA ILE A 256 2.20 -4.23 7.06
C ILE A 256 3.12 -4.92 6.04
N TYR A 257 3.92 -4.13 5.32
CA TYR A 257 4.84 -4.66 4.32
C TYR A 257 6.14 -5.19 4.96
N GLY A 258 6.38 -4.82 6.22
CA GLY A 258 7.53 -5.20 7.04
C GLY A 258 8.88 -4.63 6.56
N TRP A 259 8.88 -3.50 5.85
CA TRP A 259 10.10 -2.79 5.44
C TRP A 259 9.96 -1.28 5.53
N SER A 260 11.06 -0.64 5.96
CA SER A 260 11.11 0.82 6.01
C SER A 260 11.39 1.40 4.63
N VAL A 261 10.66 2.45 4.28
CA VAL A 261 10.93 3.25 3.08
C VAL A 261 12.25 4.02 3.17
N THR A 262 12.74 4.25 4.38
CA THR A 262 14.00 4.99 4.62
C THR A 262 15.23 4.09 4.75
N GLY A 263 15.05 2.76 4.77
CA GLY A 263 16.11 1.79 5.04
C GLY A 263 16.32 0.79 3.90
N PHE A 264 17.58 0.50 3.58
CA PHE A 264 18.01 -0.44 2.53
C PHE A 264 17.73 -1.94 2.83
N SER A 265 16.73 -2.28 3.64
CA SER A 265 16.40 -3.68 3.90
C SER A 265 15.52 -4.24 2.78
N CYS A 266 15.93 -5.38 2.22
CA CYS A 266 15.13 -6.21 1.34
C CYS A 266 13.73 -6.44 1.95
N PRO A 267 12.64 -6.39 1.17
CA PRO A 267 11.32 -6.72 1.68
C PRO A 267 11.40 -8.05 2.44
N PRO A 268 10.78 -8.14 3.63
CA PRO A 268 10.87 -9.35 4.40
C PRO A 268 10.24 -10.50 3.61
N PRO A 269 10.73 -11.74 3.79
CA PRO A 269 10.20 -12.93 3.11
C PRO A 269 8.68 -13.09 3.22
N ARG A 270 8.04 -12.45 4.19
CA ARG A 270 6.61 -12.50 4.47
C ARG A 270 5.76 -11.82 3.39
N PHE A 271 6.07 -10.57 3.03
CA PHE A 271 5.28 -9.85 2.03
C PHE A 271 5.41 -10.50 0.66
N GLU A 272 6.63 -10.89 0.30
CA GLU A 272 6.87 -11.62 -0.96
C GLU A 272 6.12 -12.94 -1.00
N LYS A 273 6.07 -13.68 0.11
CA LYS A 273 5.28 -14.91 0.20
C LYS A 273 3.78 -14.66 -0.02
N VAL A 274 3.20 -13.64 0.62
CA VAL A 274 1.78 -13.29 0.41
C VAL A 274 1.54 -12.89 -1.04
N ARG A 275 2.43 -12.09 -1.64
CA ARG A 275 2.35 -11.72 -3.06
C ARG A 275 2.39 -12.96 -3.95
N ASP A 276 3.35 -13.85 -3.78
CA ASP A 276 3.50 -15.04 -4.61
C ASP A 276 2.30 -16.00 -4.46
N GLU A 277 1.70 -16.09 -3.27
CA GLU A 277 0.45 -16.84 -3.05
C GLU A 277 -0.75 -16.21 -3.79
N VAL A 278 -0.89 -14.88 -3.71
CA VAL A 278 -1.94 -14.16 -4.42
C VAL A 278 -1.73 -14.26 -5.92
N GLU A 279 -0.56 -13.90 -6.46
CA GLU A 279 -0.27 -13.94 -7.90
C GLU A 279 -0.52 -15.33 -8.51
N LYS A 280 -0.29 -16.40 -7.73
CA LYS A 280 -0.51 -17.78 -8.17
C LYS A 280 -1.99 -18.14 -8.26
N ASP A 281 -2.79 -17.73 -7.27
CA ASP A 281 -4.18 -18.16 -7.13
C ASP A 281 -5.19 -17.12 -7.65
N PHE A 282 -4.76 -15.88 -7.84
CA PHE A 282 -5.52 -14.76 -8.41
C PHE A 282 -5.52 -14.83 -9.94
N ASP A 283 -6.08 -15.91 -10.46
CA ASP A 283 -6.28 -16.12 -11.91
C ASP A 283 -7.61 -15.46 -12.36
N VAL A 284 -7.71 -14.15 -12.16
CA VAL A 284 -8.87 -13.37 -12.60
C VAL A 284 -8.49 -12.63 -13.87
N ASP A 285 -8.82 -13.21 -15.01
CA ASP A 285 -8.65 -12.55 -16.30
C ASP A 285 -9.56 -11.32 -16.36
N ALA A 286 -8.96 -10.15 -16.56
CA ALA A 286 -9.66 -8.89 -16.70
C ALA A 286 -10.66 -8.94 -17.86
N GLU A 287 -10.36 -9.64 -18.95
CA GLU A 287 -11.27 -9.77 -20.09
C GLU A 287 -12.47 -10.66 -19.77
N MET A 288 -12.31 -11.63 -18.85
CA MET A 288 -13.44 -12.42 -18.32
C MET A 288 -14.36 -11.60 -17.42
N VAL A 289 -13.84 -10.70 -16.59
CA VAL A 289 -14.68 -9.84 -15.73
C VAL A 289 -15.58 -8.93 -16.59
N ARG A 290 -15.08 -8.55 -17.76
CA ARG A 290 -15.66 -7.54 -18.65
C ARG A 290 -16.85 -8.01 -19.49
N GLN A 291 -17.01 -9.31 -19.74
CA GLN A 291 -18.15 -9.82 -20.51
C GLN A 291 -19.40 -9.88 -19.61
N GLU A 292 -20.42 -9.07 -19.92
CA GLU A 292 -21.68 -9.07 -19.17
C GLU A 292 -22.25 -10.48 -19.05
N GLY A 293 -22.46 -10.93 -17.81
CA GLY A 293 -22.95 -12.28 -17.52
C GLY A 293 -21.88 -13.34 -17.28
N PHE A 294 -20.58 -13.01 -17.34
CA PHE A 294 -19.55 -13.97 -16.97
C PHE A 294 -19.50 -14.15 -15.44
N GLU A 295 -19.84 -15.35 -14.98
CA GLU A 295 -19.61 -15.72 -13.59
C GLU A 295 -18.10 -15.75 -13.32
N LEU A 296 -17.62 -14.76 -12.56
CA LEU A 296 -16.30 -14.84 -11.93
C LEU A 296 -16.20 -16.20 -11.23
N LYS A 297 -15.32 -17.06 -11.75
CA LYS A 297 -15.09 -18.37 -11.16
C LYS A 297 -14.50 -18.14 -9.78
N LYS A 298 -15.08 -18.78 -8.77
CA LYS A 298 -14.50 -18.79 -7.44
C LYS A 298 -13.07 -19.33 -7.56
N PRO A 299 -12.04 -18.58 -7.14
CA PRO A 299 -10.69 -19.08 -7.18
C PRO A 299 -10.57 -20.31 -6.28
N LYS A 300 -9.59 -21.15 -6.62
CA LYS A 300 -9.36 -22.38 -5.87
C LYS A 300 -8.87 -22.02 -4.45
N GLY A 301 -9.29 -22.82 -3.47
CA GLY A 301 -8.82 -22.68 -2.10
C GLY A 301 -9.48 -21.54 -1.31
N SER A 302 -8.74 -21.01 -0.34
CA SER A 302 -9.19 -20.04 0.65
C SER A 302 -8.58 -18.65 0.46
N LEU A 303 -8.26 -18.26 -0.79
CA LEU A 303 -7.58 -17.01 -1.11
C LEU A 303 -8.20 -15.79 -0.41
N PHE A 304 -9.52 -15.73 -0.34
CA PHE A 304 -10.26 -14.64 0.29
C PHE A 304 -10.77 -14.94 1.71
N GLY A 305 -10.55 -16.15 2.22
CA GLY A 305 -11.22 -16.65 3.42
C GLY A 305 -10.97 -15.82 4.69
N ASP A 306 -9.79 -15.21 4.76
CA ASP A 306 -9.29 -14.38 5.87
C ASP A 306 -9.52 -12.88 5.66
N VAL A 307 -10.02 -12.47 4.49
CA VAL A 307 -10.26 -11.07 4.11
C VAL A 307 -11.72 -10.83 3.71
N GLY A 308 -12.67 -11.42 4.44
CA GLY A 308 -14.11 -11.22 4.20
C GLY A 308 -14.78 -12.22 3.26
N GLY A 309 -14.02 -13.12 2.64
CA GLY A 309 -14.53 -14.20 1.81
C GLY A 309 -14.82 -13.80 0.35
N TRP A 310 -14.98 -14.83 -0.49
CA TRP A 310 -15.15 -14.64 -1.93
C TRP A 310 -16.38 -13.82 -2.31
N ALA A 311 -17.50 -13.95 -1.58
CA ALA A 311 -18.73 -13.23 -1.94
C ALA A 311 -18.54 -11.70 -1.86
N VAL A 312 -17.84 -11.23 -0.82
CA VAL A 312 -17.57 -9.81 -0.58
C VAL A 312 -16.58 -9.28 -1.63
N TRP A 313 -15.50 -10.02 -1.89
CA TRP A 313 -14.54 -9.65 -2.92
C TRP A 313 -15.12 -9.70 -4.33
N ARG A 314 -15.98 -10.67 -4.65
CA ARG A 314 -16.66 -10.73 -5.95
C ARG A 314 -17.48 -9.47 -6.18
N LYS A 315 -18.24 -9.01 -5.18
CA LYS A 315 -18.99 -7.76 -5.25
C LYS A 315 -18.04 -6.59 -5.50
N PHE A 316 -16.98 -6.47 -4.71
CA PHE A 316 -15.97 -5.43 -4.87
C PHE A 316 -15.34 -5.42 -6.28
N LEU A 317 -14.95 -6.57 -6.82
CA LEU A 317 -14.36 -6.68 -8.15
C LEU A 317 -15.34 -6.21 -9.23
N VAL A 318 -16.61 -6.61 -9.15
CA VAL A 318 -17.65 -6.16 -10.08
C VAL A 318 -17.87 -4.65 -9.99
N ASP A 319 -18.01 -4.12 -8.78
CA ASP A 319 -18.28 -2.69 -8.54
C ASP A 319 -17.09 -1.81 -8.95
N PHE A 320 -15.86 -2.25 -8.67
CA PHE A 320 -14.65 -1.46 -8.91
C PHE A 320 -14.19 -1.52 -10.37
N VAL A 321 -14.19 -2.70 -10.98
CA VAL A 321 -13.78 -2.84 -12.39
C VAL A 321 -14.84 -2.21 -13.29
N GLY A 322 -16.12 -2.36 -12.92
CA GLY A 322 -17.26 -1.85 -13.67
C GLY A 322 -17.51 -2.58 -15.00
N PRO A 323 -18.68 -2.39 -15.60
CA PRO A 323 -18.91 -2.81 -16.99
C PRO A 323 -18.00 -1.98 -17.91
N VAL A 324 -17.45 -2.62 -18.95
CA VAL A 324 -16.76 -1.89 -20.02
C VAL A 324 -17.81 -1.12 -20.79
N ASP A 325 -17.62 0.18 -20.96
CA ASP A 325 -18.39 0.92 -21.93
C ASP A 325 -18.06 0.35 -23.32
N PRO A 326 -19.01 -0.34 -24.01
CA PRO A 326 -18.74 -0.96 -25.30
C PRO A 326 -18.40 0.06 -26.40
N SER A 327 -18.47 1.37 -26.11
CA SER A 327 -18.18 2.45 -27.06
C SER A 327 -16.74 3.01 -27.01
N GLY A 328 -15.87 2.45 -26.18
CA GLY A 328 -14.47 2.90 -26.05
C GLY A 328 -13.54 2.39 -27.16
N ASP A 329 -13.61 3.02 -28.33
CA ASP A 329 -12.57 3.02 -29.38
C ASP A 329 -11.46 4.06 -29.09
#